data_AF-A0A936JRU3-F1
#
_entry.id   AF-A0A936JRU3-F1
#
_cell.length_a   1.000
_cell.length_b   1.000
_cell.length_c   1.000
_cell.angle_alpha   90.00
_cell.angle_beta   90.00
_cell.angle_gamma   90.00
#
_symmetry.space_group_name_H-M   'P 1'
#
loop_
_entity.id
_entity.type
_entity.pdbx_description
1 polymer ?
#
loop_
_entity_poly.entity_id
_entity_poly.type
_entity_poly.pdbx_seq_one_letter_code
_entity_poly.pdbx_strand_id
1 'polypeptide(L)'
;MEEWAQEAVELWRASREPIAKAVLEGIEQNPHLPVKKYTFDDLLQMVDGAGAMIVEELEGAGTDIRDVFINSVWPGIFAQGQPLSALVGQMTMNAVLVYNVIVPQASEKNREKIGRFYINFYVKLNLDIVKVGLECGVTS
;
A
#
# COMPACT_ATOMS: atom_id res chain seq x y z
N MET A 1 18.50 -7.77 8.64
CA MET A 1 17.71 -7.78 7.40
C MET A 1 18.54 -8.44 6.29
N GLU A 2 17.94 -9.26 5.43
CA GLU A 2 18.63 -9.82 4.25
C GLU A 2 18.95 -8.72 3.20
N GLU A 3 19.94 -8.95 2.34
CA GLU A 3 20.40 -7.96 1.32
C GLU A 3 19.26 -7.48 0.40
N TRP A 4 18.44 -8.40 -0.12
CA TRP A 4 17.30 -8.04 -0.99
C TRP A 4 16.23 -7.22 -0.26
N ALA A 5 16.06 -7.44 1.05
CA ALA A 5 15.08 -6.74 1.86
C ALA A 5 15.56 -5.32 2.17
N GLN A 6 16.86 -5.16 2.44
CA GLN A 6 17.48 -3.85 2.58
C GLN A 6 17.33 -3.04 1.28
N GLU A 7 17.60 -3.66 0.12
CA GLU A 7 17.38 -3.03 -1.18
C GLU A 7 15.91 -2.64 -1.39
N ALA A 8 14.95 -3.50 -1.03
CA ALA A 8 13.54 -3.18 -1.14
C ALA A 8 13.15 -1.92 -0.34
N VAL A 9 13.69 -1.77 0.88
CA VAL A 9 13.46 -0.60 1.74
C VAL A 9 14.12 0.66 1.16
N GLU A 10 15.34 0.55 0.65
CA GLU A 10 16.06 1.67 0.01
C GLU A 10 15.32 2.16 -1.24
N LEU A 11 14.87 1.23 -2.09
CA LEU A 11 14.08 1.55 -3.27
C LEU A 11 12.75 2.20 -2.92
N TRP A 12 12.07 1.76 -1.86
CA TRP A 12 10.84 2.40 -1.38
C TRP A 12 11.10 3.86 -1.00
N ARG A 13 12.13 4.11 -0.18
CA ARG A 13 12.50 5.46 0.28
C ARG A 13 12.91 6.36 -0.88
N ALA A 14 13.72 5.85 -1.81
CA ALA A 14 14.12 6.59 -3.00
C ALA A 14 12.93 6.88 -3.93
N SER A 15 11.93 5.99 -3.95
CA SER A 15 10.73 6.10 -4.78
C SER A 15 9.57 6.83 -4.10
N ARG A 16 9.76 7.44 -2.93
CA ARG A 16 8.68 8.09 -2.16
C ARG A 16 7.84 9.05 -3.00
N GLU A 17 8.48 10.02 -3.66
CA GLU A 17 7.79 10.96 -4.53
C GLU A 17 7.28 10.32 -5.84
N PRO A 18 8.08 9.51 -6.57
CA PRO A 18 7.59 8.78 -7.74
C PRO A 18 6.32 7.97 -7.48
N ILE A 19 6.23 7.27 -6.35
CA ILE A 19 5.04 6.50 -5.97
C ILE A 19 3.87 7.44 -5.75
N ALA A 20 4.04 8.49 -4.95
CA ALA A 20 2.95 9.43 -4.67
C ALA A 20 2.43 10.11 -5.95
N LYS A 21 3.32 10.46 -6.89
CA LYS A 21 2.93 11.01 -8.20
C LYS A 21 2.15 9.98 -9.03
N ALA A 22 2.67 8.76 -9.14
CA ALA A 22 2.01 7.70 -9.89
C ALA A 22 0.60 7.38 -9.34
N VAL A 23 0.46 7.35 -8.01
CA VAL A 23 -0.84 7.14 -7.35
C VAL A 23 -1.78 8.32 -7.59
N LEU A 24 -1.30 9.57 -7.50
CA LEU A 24 -2.12 10.75 -7.76
C LEU A 24 -2.68 10.73 -9.18
N GLU A 25 -1.80 10.53 -10.17
CA GLU A 25 -2.15 10.44 -11.58
C GLU A 25 -3.11 9.26 -11.83
N GLY A 26 -2.86 8.11 -11.21
CA GLY A 26 -3.74 6.94 -11.30
C GLY A 26 -5.14 7.20 -10.76
N ILE A 27 -5.27 7.93 -9.65
CA ILE A 27 -6.57 8.33 -9.08
C ILE A 27 -7.28 9.31 -10.01
N GLU A 28 -6.58 10.32 -10.53
CA GLU A 28 -7.15 11.33 -11.42
C GLU A 28 -7.64 10.76 -12.75
N GLN A 29 -6.96 9.72 -13.26
CA GLN A 29 -7.24 9.10 -14.55
C GLN A 29 -8.20 7.92 -14.48
N ASN A 30 -8.52 7.40 -13.29
CA ASN A 30 -9.35 6.22 -13.14
C ASN A 30 -10.80 6.57 -12.75
N PRO A 31 -11.75 6.62 -13.71
CA PRO A 31 -13.14 6.97 -13.42
C PRO A 31 -13.90 5.90 -12.63
N HIS A 32 -13.30 4.72 -12.43
CA HIS A 32 -13.92 3.59 -11.72
C HIS A 32 -13.58 3.55 -10.22
N LEU A 33 -12.74 4.47 -9.74
CA LEU A 33 -12.39 4.57 -8.32
C LEU A 33 -13.06 5.81 -7.70
N PRO A 34 -14.25 5.67 -7.09
CA PRO A 34 -14.88 6.76 -6.35
C PRO A 34 -14.16 6.93 -5.00
N VAL A 35 -12.97 7.52 -5.05
CA VAL A 35 -12.16 7.83 -3.88
C VAL A 35 -12.23 9.33 -3.59
N LYS A 36 -12.02 9.70 -2.32
CA LYS A 36 -11.84 11.11 -1.96
C LYS A 36 -10.67 11.70 -2.76
N LYS A 37 -10.77 13.00 -3.04
CA LYS A 37 -9.63 13.75 -3.59
C LYS A 37 -8.52 13.78 -2.55
N TYR A 38 -7.36 13.25 -2.91
CA TYR A 38 -6.15 13.33 -2.12
C TYR A 38 -5.25 14.43 -2.68
N THR A 39 -4.62 15.19 -1.80
CA THR A 39 -3.50 16.05 -2.18
C THR A 39 -2.23 15.23 -2.35
N PHE A 40 -1.21 15.80 -2.99
CA PHE A 40 0.09 15.16 -3.07
C PHE A 40 0.69 14.88 -1.67
N ASP A 41 0.49 15.79 -0.72
CA ASP A 41 0.97 15.64 0.65
C ASP A 41 0.25 14.50 1.40
N ASP A 42 -1.06 14.32 1.16
CA ASP A 42 -1.79 13.17 1.70
C ASP A 42 -1.19 11.85 1.18
N LEU A 43 -0.87 11.79 -0.11
CA LEU A 43 -0.28 10.59 -0.71
C LEU A 43 1.14 10.34 -0.23
N LEU A 44 1.92 11.39 0.01
CA LEU A 44 3.23 11.25 0.65
C LEU A 44 3.12 10.62 2.04
N GLN A 45 2.14 11.04 2.85
CA GLN A 45 1.89 10.43 4.16
C GLN A 45 1.43 8.97 4.04
N MET A 46 0.61 8.64 3.04
CA MET A 46 0.21 7.26 2.77
C MET A 46 1.42 6.38 2.38
N VAL A 47 2.33 6.91 1.56
CA VAL A 47 3.57 6.22 1.17
C VAL A 47 4.49 6.03 2.37
N ASP A 48 4.57 7.00 3.27
CA ASP A 48 5.36 6.88 4.50
C ASP A 48 4.78 5.80 5.43
N GLY A 49 3.45 5.79 5.61
CA GLY A 49 2.76 4.77 6.41
C GLY A 49 2.89 3.35 5.85
N ALA A 50 2.73 3.19 4.53
CA ALA A 50 2.93 1.90 3.87
C ALA A 50 4.41 1.45 3.93
N GLY A 51 5.35 2.38 3.78
CA GLY A 51 6.78 2.10 3.95
C GLY A 51 7.13 1.61 5.34
N ALA A 52 6.50 2.18 6.37
CA ALA A 52 6.69 1.76 7.74
C ALA A 52 6.20 0.32 7.97
N MET A 53 5.01 -0.04 7.43
CA MET A 53 4.52 -1.43 7.46
C MET A 53 5.42 -2.40 6.70
N ILE A 54 5.98 -1.98 5.57
CA ILE A 54 6.92 -2.81 4.78
C ILE A 54 8.19 -3.08 5.57
N VAL A 55 8.77 -2.06 6.22
CA VAL A 55 9.96 -2.22 7.05
C VAL A 55 9.67 -3.19 8.20
N GLU A 56 8.54 -3.01 8.91
CA GLU A 56 8.13 -3.90 10.00
C GLU A 56 8.01 -5.36 9.54
N GLU A 57 7.37 -5.62 8.40
CA GLU A 57 7.22 -6.97 7.82
C GLU A 57 8.59 -7.58 7.45
N LEU A 58 9.49 -6.79 6.85
CA LEU A 58 10.81 -7.24 6.40
C LEU A 58 11.79 -7.46 7.56
N GLU A 59 11.65 -6.71 8.65
CA GLU A 59 12.44 -6.90 9.88
C GLU A 59 11.90 -8.05 10.74
N GLY A 60 10.66 -8.49 10.52
CA GLY A 60 9.98 -9.41 11.41
C GLY A 60 9.76 -8.81 12.80
N ALA A 61 9.65 -7.48 12.89
CA ALA A 61 9.64 -6.72 14.13
C ALA A 61 8.30 -6.78 14.88
N GLY A 62 7.26 -7.41 14.29
CA GLY A 62 5.92 -7.50 14.85
C GLY A 62 4.88 -7.06 13.82
N THR A 63 3.74 -6.54 14.32
CA THR A 63 2.64 -6.03 13.49
C THR A 63 2.10 -4.70 14.02
N ASP A 64 2.83 -3.97 14.86
CA ASP A 64 2.33 -2.78 15.57
C ASP A 64 1.78 -1.73 14.60
N ILE A 65 2.51 -1.43 13.53
CA ILE A 65 2.12 -0.43 12.54
C ILE A 65 0.94 -0.95 11.75
N ARG A 66 0.99 -2.21 11.30
CA ARG A 66 -0.16 -2.84 10.61
C ARG A 66 -1.41 -2.87 11.50
N ASP A 67 -1.26 -3.07 12.80
CA ASP A 67 -2.34 -3.12 13.77
C ASP A 67 -2.96 -1.73 13.99
N VAL A 68 -2.19 -0.64 13.91
CA VAL A 68 -2.75 0.72 13.85
C VAL A 68 -3.63 0.90 12.62
N PHE A 69 -3.22 0.40 11.45
CA PHE A 69 -4.05 0.47 10.24
C PHE A 69 -5.34 -0.33 10.38
N ILE A 70 -5.25 -1.57 10.87
CA ILE A 70 -6.38 -2.47 11.08
C ILE A 70 -7.38 -1.90 12.10
N ASN A 71 -6.88 -1.40 13.23
CA ASN A 71 -7.73 -1.04 14.37
C ASN A 71 -8.18 0.41 14.37
N SER A 72 -7.61 1.28 13.53
CA SER A 72 -7.93 2.72 13.57
C SER A 72 -8.10 3.33 12.19
N VAL A 73 -7.15 3.14 11.27
CA VAL A 73 -7.17 3.86 9.98
C VAL A 73 -8.30 3.37 9.08
N TRP A 74 -8.36 2.07 8.78
CA TRP A 74 -9.38 1.53 7.88
C TRP A 74 -10.79 1.60 8.46
N PRO A 75 -11.04 1.28 9.75
CA PRO A 75 -12.34 1.53 10.37
C PRO A 75 -12.77 3.00 10.26
N GLY A 76 -11.85 3.94 10.44
CA GLY A 76 -12.10 5.37 10.26
C GLY A 76 -12.49 5.74 8.82
N ILE A 77 -11.85 5.13 7.82
CA ILE A 77 -12.19 5.31 6.40
C ILE A 77 -13.60 4.77 6.10
N PHE A 78 -13.93 3.58 6.62
CA PHE A 78 -15.25 2.98 6.46
C PHE A 78 -16.35 3.79 7.16
N ALA A 79 -16.09 4.30 8.37
CA ALA A 79 -17.02 5.17 9.10
C ALA A 79 -17.31 6.48 8.35
N GLN A 80 -16.42 6.92 7.47
CA GLN A 80 -16.62 8.08 6.57
C GLN A 80 -17.42 7.73 5.30
N GLY A 81 -17.91 6.50 5.17
CA GLY A 81 -18.76 6.05 4.07
C GLY A 81 -18.03 5.58 2.82
N GLN A 82 -16.72 5.33 2.90
CA GLN A 82 -15.98 4.73 1.77
C GLN A 82 -16.48 3.29 1.54
N PRO A 83 -16.97 2.94 0.33
CA PRO A 83 -17.35 1.56 0.03
C PRO A 83 -16.17 0.61 0.12
N LEU A 84 -16.40 -0.62 0.60
CA LEU A 84 -15.34 -1.62 0.72
C LEU A 84 -14.72 -1.94 -0.63
N SER A 85 -15.57 -2.12 -1.65
CA SER A 85 -15.13 -2.36 -3.03
C SER A 85 -14.20 -1.27 -3.57
N ALA A 86 -14.50 -0.01 -3.23
CA ALA A 86 -13.70 1.13 -3.66
C ALA A 86 -12.34 1.20 -2.95
N LEU A 87 -12.26 0.89 -1.64
CA LEU A 87 -10.98 0.85 -0.92
C LEU A 87 -10.10 -0.31 -1.41
N VAL A 88 -10.67 -1.49 -1.61
CA VAL A 88 -9.96 -2.65 -2.19
C VAL A 88 -9.49 -2.34 -3.62
N GLY A 89 -10.33 -1.69 -4.42
CA GLY A 89 -9.97 -1.22 -5.75
C GLY A 89 -8.79 -0.24 -5.74
N GLN A 90 -8.83 0.75 -4.84
CA GLN A 90 -7.74 1.71 -4.66
C GLN A 90 -6.44 0.99 -4.26
N MET A 91 -6.50 0.08 -3.29
CA MET A 91 -5.32 -0.64 -2.82
C MET A 91 -4.75 -1.57 -3.91
N THR A 92 -5.60 -2.18 -4.74
CA THR A 92 -5.18 -2.97 -5.89
C THR A 92 -4.47 -2.12 -6.94
N MET A 93 -5.00 -0.94 -7.26
CA MET A 93 -4.33 0.00 -8.17
C MET A 93 -2.98 0.45 -7.61
N ASN A 94 -2.93 0.81 -6.32
CA ASN A 94 -1.69 1.19 -5.64
C ASN A 94 -0.65 0.08 -5.74
N ALA A 95 -1.04 -1.19 -5.54
CA ALA A 95 -0.14 -2.34 -5.68
C ALA A 95 0.51 -2.41 -7.07
N VAL A 96 -0.28 -2.22 -8.14
CA VAL A 96 0.22 -2.22 -9.53
C VAL A 96 1.18 -1.05 -9.78
N LEU A 97 0.80 0.16 -9.35
CA LEU A 97 1.60 1.36 -9.56
C LEU A 97 2.93 1.30 -8.80
N VAL A 98 2.88 0.89 -7.53
CA VAL A 98 4.07 0.69 -6.69
C VAL A 98 4.98 -0.37 -7.30
N TYR A 99 4.44 -1.50 -7.75
CA TYR A 99 5.22 -2.55 -8.40
C TYR A 99 5.95 -2.01 -9.64
N ASN A 100 5.24 -1.27 -10.50
CA ASN A 100 5.79 -0.69 -11.73
C ASN A 100 6.81 0.41 -11.47
N VAL A 101 6.74 1.09 -10.33
CA VAL A 101 7.76 2.06 -9.92
C VAL A 101 8.98 1.34 -9.36
N ILE A 102 8.81 0.41 -8.42
CA ILE A 102 9.93 -0.12 -7.62
C ILE A 102 10.66 -1.25 -8.33
N VAL A 103 9.95 -2.26 -8.84
CA VAL A 103 10.57 -3.51 -9.29
C VAL A 103 11.51 -3.32 -10.49
N PRO A 104 11.23 -2.43 -11.47
CA PRO A 104 12.18 -2.17 -12.55
C PRO A 104 13.51 -1.55 -12.08
N GLN A 105 13.51 -0.85 -10.94
CA GLN A 105 14.71 -0.23 -10.38
C GLN A 105 15.56 -1.22 -9.57
N ALA A 106 15.03 -2.40 -9.25
CA ALA A 106 15.76 -3.42 -8.52
C ALA A 106 16.89 -4.06 -9.35
N SER A 107 17.98 -4.38 -8.64
CA SER A 107 19.10 -5.14 -9.13
C SER A 107 18.63 -6.48 -9.71
N GLU A 108 19.26 -6.93 -10.79
CA GLU A 108 18.87 -8.17 -11.47
C GLU A 108 18.84 -9.37 -10.53
N LYS A 109 19.81 -9.43 -9.60
CA LYS A 109 19.93 -10.48 -8.57
C LYS A 109 18.71 -10.55 -7.64
N ASN A 110 18.16 -9.40 -7.22
CA ASN A 110 17.12 -9.35 -6.18
C ASN A 110 15.72 -9.06 -6.73
N ARG A 111 15.61 -8.62 -7.99
CA ARG A 111 14.36 -8.18 -8.63
C ARG A 111 13.19 -9.15 -8.46
N GLU A 112 13.42 -10.43 -8.70
CA GLU A 112 12.36 -11.44 -8.58
C GLU A 112 11.85 -11.56 -7.14
N LYS A 113 12.77 -11.59 -6.16
CA LYS A 113 12.42 -11.74 -4.75
C LYS A 113 11.69 -10.50 -4.23
N ILE A 114 12.15 -9.31 -4.61
CA ILE A 114 11.49 -8.03 -4.32
C ILE A 114 10.09 -7.99 -4.95
N GLY A 115 9.95 -8.38 -6.23
CA GLY A 115 8.67 -8.45 -6.89
C GLY A 115 7.68 -9.39 -6.21
N ARG A 116 8.12 -10.61 -5.87
CA ARG A 116 7.30 -11.58 -5.10
C ARG A 116 6.91 -11.04 -3.74
N PHE A 117 7.80 -10.34 -3.05
CA PHE A 117 7.49 -9.69 -1.78
C PHE A 117 6.34 -8.69 -1.91
N TYR A 118 6.43 -7.73 -2.85
CA TYR A 118 5.37 -6.72 -3.02
C TYR A 118 4.03 -7.34 -3.40
N ILE A 119 4.02 -8.37 -4.27
CA ILE A 119 2.79 -9.11 -4.61
C ILE A 119 2.16 -9.70 -3.34
N ASN A 120 2.94 -10.43 -2.54
CA ASN A 120 2.43 -11.08 -1.34
C ASN A 120 1.99 -10.06 -0.28
N PHE A 121 2.74 -8.97 -0.12
CA PHE A 121 2.44 -7.89 0.82
C PHE A 121 1.07 -7.27 0.50
N TYR A 122 0.82 -6.89 -0.75
CA TYR A 122 -0.47 -6.29 -1.13
C TYR A 122 -1.63 -7.29 -1.14
N VAL A 123 -1.39 -8.58 -1.42
CA VAL A 123 -2.40 -9.63 -1.24
C VAL A 123 -2.81 -9.71 0.22
N LYS A 124 -1.86 -9.78 1.15
CA LYS A 124 -2.11 -9.79 2.60
C LYS A 124 -2.89 -8.55 3.03
N LEU A 125 -2.45 -7.36 2.61
CA LEU A 125 -3.07 -6.10 2.96
C LEU A 125 -4.53 -6.00 2.47
N ASN A 126 -4.81 -6.45 1.24
CA ASN A 126 -6.17 -6.49 0.71
C ASN A 126 -7.07 -7.46 1.47
N LEU A 127 -6.57 -8.64 1.84
CA LEU A 127 -7.31 -9.58 2.69
C LEU A 127 -7.66 -8.96 4.04
N ASP A 128 -6.74 -8.19 4.63
CA ASP A 128 -6.98 -7.50 5.89
C ASP A 128 -8.04 -6.40 5.75
N ILE A 129 -7.97 -5.60 4.69
CA ILE A 129 -8.98 -4.57 4.39
C ILE A 129 -10.37 -5.20 4.26
N VAL A 130 -10.48 -6.32 3.54
CA VAL A 130 -11.76 -7.05 3.41
C VAL A 130 -12.25 -7.52 4.76
N LYS A 131 -11.38 -8.15 5.56
CA LYS A 131 -11.73 -8.62 6.90
C LYS A 131 -12.27 -7.47 7.77
N VAL A 132 -11.54 -6.36 7.85
CA VAL A 132 -11.93 -5.19 8.64
C VAL A 132 -13.22 -4.56 8.12
N GLY A 133 -13.40 -4.45 6.80
CA GLY A 133 -14.62 -3.91 6.20
C GLY A 133 -15.86 -4.73 6.57
N LEU A 134 -15.75 -6.06 6.53
CA LEU A 134 -16.82 -6.97 6.95
C LEU A 134 -17.11 -6.86 8.46
N GLU A 135 -16.09 -6.76 9.31
CA GLU A 135 -16.23 -6.54 10.75
C GLU A 135 -16.90 -5.19 11.06
N CYS A 136 -16.67 -4.18 10.23
CA CYS A 136 -17.33 -2.87 10.32
C CYS A 136 -18.77 -2.86 9.75
N GLY A 137 -19.25 -3.99 9.23
CA GLY A 137 -20.59 -4.11 8.63
C GLY A 137 -20.73 -3.42 7.27
N VAL A 138 -19.62 -3.08 6.60
CA VAL A 138 -19.63 -2.50 5.26
C VAL A 138 -19.71 -3.62 4.23
N THR A 139 -20.86 -3.75 3.58
CA THR A 139 -21.03 -4.65 2.43
C THR A 139 -21.16 -3.84 1.14
N SER A 140 -20.41 -4.28 0.12
CA SER A 140 -20.34 -3.77 -1.27
C SER A 140 -20.01 -2.29 -1.44
#